data_AF-A0A965QF03-F1
#
_entry.id   AF-A0A965QF03-F1
#
_cell.length_a   1.000
_cell.length_b   1.000
_cell.length_c   1.000
_cell.angle_alpha   90.00
_cell.angle_beta   90.00
_cell.angle_gamma   90.00
#
_symmetry.space_group_name_H-M   'P 1'
#
loop_
_entity.id
_entity.type
_entity.pdbx_description
1 polymer ?
#
loop_
_entity_poly.entity_id
_entity_poly.type
_entity_poly.pdbx_seq_one_letter_code
_entity_poly.pdbx_strand_id
1 'polypeptide(L)'
;MKKKRISFILVISLLLVPLSVFIHLSTAEIPVSFSDFFAAFFDFNADNYTHILIREFKFPRILMAIVAGGGLALSGMLMQTLFNNPLAGPYVLGINSGASLL
;
A
#
# COMPACT_ATOMS: atom_id res chain seq x y z
N MET A 1 -6.20 -21.36 19.81
CA MET A 1 -4.93 -20.79 19.30
C MET A 1 -5.10 -19.99 18.00
N LYS A 2 -5.83 -20.48 16.99
CA LYS A 2 -6.05 -19.77 15.69
C LYS A 2 -6.69 -18.37 15.83
N LYS A 3 -7.72 -18.21 16.68
CA LYS A 3 -8.36 -16.89 16.95
C LYS A 3 -7.39 -15.83 17.49
N LYS A 4 -6.49 -16.20 18.41
CA LYS A 4 -5.46 -15.30 18.95
C LYS A 4 -4.43 -14.89 17.88
N ARG A 5 -4.07 -15.79 16.96
CA ARG A 5 -3.16 -15.49 15.84
C ARG A 5 -3.77 -14.51 14.84
N ILE A 6 -5.03 -14.72 14.45
CA ILE A 6 -5.72 -13.80 13.52
C ILE A 6 -5.87 -12.42 14.16
N SER A 7 -6.28 -12.35 15.43
CA SER A 7 -6.38 -11.10 16.16
C SER A 7 -5.03 -10.37 16.22
N PHE A 8 -3.93 -11.10 16.43
CA PHE A 8 -2.58 -10.53 16.45
C PHE A 8 -2.16 -9.96 15.09
N ILE A 9 -2.43 -10.68 14.00
CA ILE A 9 -2.14 -10.22 12.62
C ILE A 9 -2.94 -8.96 12.29
N LEU A 10 -4.23 -8.92 12.67
CA LEU A 10 -5.07 -7.75 12.44
C LEU A 10 -4.58 -6.52 13.21
N VAL A 11 -4.18 -6.69 14.48
CA VAL A 11 -3.60 -5.60 15.29
C VAL A 11 -2.30 -5.09 14.68
N ILE A 12 -1.42 -5.99 14.24
CA ILE A 12 -0.17 -5.60 13.55
C ILE A 12 -0.47 -4.84 12.26
N SER A 13 -1.39 -5.34 11.43
CA SER A 13 -1.74 -4.67 10.18
C SER A 13 -2.35 -3.29 10.43
N LEU A 14 -3.19 -3.16 11.47
CA LEU A 14 -3.80 -1.91 11.87
C LEU A 14 -2.77 -0.87 12.34
N LEU A 15 -1.64 -1.32 12.91
CA LEU A 15 -0.55 -0.44 13.34
C LEU A 15 0.44 -0.12 12.22
N LEU A 16 0.79 -1.11 11.39
CA LEU A 16 1.82 -0.95 10.35
C LEU A 16 1.36 -0.09 9.18
N VAL A 17 0.08 -0.15 8.79
CA VAL A 17 -0.42 0.63 7.64
C VAL A 17 -0.41 2.14 7.93
N PRO A 18 -0.93 2.64 9.06
CA PRO A 18 -0.82 4.07 9.39
C PRO A 18 0.63 4.52 9.59
N LEU A 19 1.47 3.67 10.19
CA LEU A 19 2.88 3.98 10.38
C LEU A 19 3.62 4.11 9.04
N SER A 20 3.35 3.26 8.06
CA SER A 20 3.98 3.35 6.74
C SER A 20 3.53 4.61 5.99
N VAL A 21 2.26 5.01 6.11
CA VAL A 21 1.75 6.28 5.58
C VAL A 21 2.45 7.47 6.23
N PHE A 22 2.60 7.45 7.56
CA PHE A 22 3.30 8.51 8.29
C PHE A 22 4.76 8.65 7.85
N ILE A 23 5.47 7.53 7.70
CA ILE A 23 6.85 7.51 7.20
C ILE A 23 6.90 8.05 5.76
N HIS A 24 5.96 7.65 4.89
CA HIS A 24 5.89 8.14 3.51
C HIS A 24 5.67 9.66 3.43
N LEU A 25 4.83 10.22 4.30
CA LEU A 25 4.62 11.67 4.38
C LEU A 25 5.87 12.39 4.91
N SER A 26 6.58 11.79 5.87
CA SER A 26 7.76 12.37 6.52
C SER A 26 9.02 12.35 5.65
N THR A 27 9.11 11.42 4.70
CA THR A 27 10.28 11.23 3.81
C THR A 27 10.18 11.98 2.49
N ALA A 28 9.10 12.74 2.28
CA ALA A 28 8.88 13.40 1.02
C ALA A 28 9.74 14.67 0.86
N GLU A 29 10.25 14.88 -0.35
CA GLU A 29 11.07 16.06 -0.72
C GLU A 29 10.34 17.38 -0.47
N ILE A 30 9.01 17.38 -0.66
CA ILE A 30 8.14 18.48 -0.27
C ILE A 30 7.52 18.10 1.07
N PRO A 31 7.95 18.74 2.17
CA PRO A 31 7.43 18.47 3.50
C PRO A 31 5.96 18.87 3.54
N VAL A 32 5.12 17.94 3.98
CA VAL A 32 3.68 18.15 4.16
C VAL A 32 3.36 17.88 5.60
N SER A 33 2.71 18.85 6.24
CA SER A 33 2.20 18.64 7.58
C SER A 33 1.03 17.66 7.53
N PHE A 34 0.83 16.93 8.62
CA PHE A 34 -0.33 16.05 8.75
C PHE A 34 -1.65 16.86 8.67
N SER A 35 -1.66 18.09 9.17
CA SER A 35 -2.79 19.02 9.02
C SER A 35 -3.12 19.28 7.55
N ASP A 36 -2.11 19.49 6.71
CA ASP A 36 -2.28 19.79 5.29
C ASP A 36 -2.81 18.57 4.54
N PHE A 37 -2.43 17.36 4.98
CA PHE A 37 -2.99 16.12 4.46
C PHE A 37 -4.50 16.03 4.69
N PHE A 38 -4.98 16.35 5.90
CA PHE A 38 -6.41 16.35 6.19
C PHE A 38 -7.14 17.53 5.53
N ALA A 39 -6.54 18.73 5.56
CA ALA A 39 -7.09 19.91 4.90
C ALA A 39 -7.24 19.69 3.40
N ALA A 40 -6.29 19.00 2.75
CA ALA A 40 -6.42 18.64 1.35
C ALA A 40 -7.69 17.85 1.04
N PHE A 41 -8.25 17.04 1.96
CA PHE A 41 -9.51 16.32 1.74
C PHE A 41 -10.74 17.08 2.23
N PHE A 42 -10.68 17.71 3.41
CA PHE A 42 -11.85 18.29 4.07
C PHE A 42 -12.04 19.79 3.82
N ASP A 43 -10.98 20.52 3.44
CA ASP A 43 -10.98 21.96 3.17
C ASP A 43 -10.05 22.28 1.98
N PHE A 44 -10.47 21.85 0.79
CA PHE A 44 -9.62 21.91 -0.38
C PHE A 44 -9.53 23.31 -0.97
N ASN A 45 -8.31 23.82 -1.09
CA ASN A 45 -7.99 25.07 -1.78
C ASN A 45 -7.20 24.75 -3.06
N ALA A 46 -7.75 25.13 -4.22
CA ALA A 46 -7.15 24.90 -5.53
C ALA A 46 -5.92 25.77 -5.81
N ASP A 47 -5.75 26.89 -5.10
CA ASP A 47 -4.56 27.74 -5.22
C ASP A 47 -3.40 27.21 -4.36
N ASN A 48 -3.68 26.26 -3.45
CA ASN A 48 -2.66 25.62 -2.63
C ASN A 48 -2.05 24.42 -3.37
N TYR A 49 -0.85 24.62 -3.92
CA TYR A 49 -0.07 23.57 -4.59
C TYR A 49 0.07 22.30 -3.76
N THR A 50 0.20 22.43 -2.43
CA THR A 50 0.34 21.30 -1.51
C THR A 50 -0.91 20.41 -1.50
N HIS A 51 -2.11 21.00 -1.58
CA HIS A 51 -3.37 20.25 -1.60
C HIS A 51 -3.52 19.47 -2.91
N ILE A 52 -3.15 20.08 -4.04
CA ILE A 52 -3.13 19.41 -5.35
C ILE A 52 -2.12 18.25 -5.32
N LEU A 53 -0.91 18.48 -4.83
CA LEU A 53 0.13 17.46 -4.71
C LEU A 53 -0.34 16.26 -3.88
N ILE A 54 -1.04 16.51 -2.77
CA ILE A 54 -1.59 15.44 -1.92
C ILE A 54 -2.64 14.64 -2.68
N ARG A 55 -3.61 15.29 -3.33
CA ARG A 55 -4.74 14.62 -4.00
C ARG A 55 -4.35 13.90 -5.28
N GLU A 56 -3.53 14.52 -6.11
CA GLU A 56 -3.23 14.02 -7.46
C GLU A 56 -2.02 13.08 -7.49
N PHE A 57 -1.11 13.17 -6.51
CA PHE A 57 0.12 12.37 -6.51
C PHE A 57 0.27 11.49 -5.27
N LYS A 58 0.26 12.08 -4.07
CA LYS A 58 0.62 11.32 -2.85
C LYS A 58 -0.46 10.30 -2.47
N PHE A 59 -1.72 10.71 -2.47
CA PHE A 59 -2.83 9.83 -2.10
C PHE A 59 -3.03 8.66 -3.09
N PRO A 60 -3.05 8.88 -4.43
CA PRO A 60 -3.10 7.78 -5.39
C PRO A 60 -1.91 6.83 -5.25
N ARG A 61 -0.71 7.35 -4.98
CA ARG A 61 0.48 6.53 -4.76
C ARG A 61 0.39 5.64 -3.52
N ILE A 62 -0.11 6.17 -2.40
CA ILE A 62 -0.35 5.38 -1.18
C ILE A 62 -1.35 4.27 -1.45
N LEU A 63 -2.47 4.59 -2.13
CA LEU A 63 -3.48 3.60 -2.49
C LEU A 63 -2.90 2.51 -3.39
N MET A 64 -2.16 2.88 -4.44
CA MET A 64 -1.49 1.92 -5.32
C MET A 64 -0.52 1.01 -4.56
N ALA A 65 0.25 1.55 -3.61
CA ALA A 65 1.18 0.76 -2.82
C ALA A 65 0.44 -0.30 -1.96
N ILE A 66 -0.68 0.07 -1.33
CA ILE A 66 -1.49 -0.84 -0.52
C ILE A 66 -2.11 -1.92 -1.40
N VAL A 67 -2.73 -1.54 -2.51
CA VAL A 67 -3.42 -2.47 -3.42
C VAL A 67 -2.42 -3.41 -4.09
N ALA A 68 -1.31 -2.89 -4.64
CA ALA A 68 -0.28 -3.70 -5.28
C ALA A 68 0.40 -4.64 -4.29
N GLY A 69 0.78 -4.15 -3.10
CA GLY A 69 1.38 -4.98 -2.06
C GLY A 69 0.44 -6.09 -1.57
N GLY A 70 -0.83 -5.76 -1.33
CA GLY A 70 -1.86 -6.74 -0.96
C GLY A 70 -2.12 -7.76 -2.08
N GLY A 71 -2.21 -7.32 -3.33
CA GLY A 71 -2.38 -8.17 -4.50
C GLY A 71 -1.21 -9.14 -4.69
N LEU A 72 0.02 -8.67 -4.51
CA LEU A 72 1.22 -9.52 -4.55
C LEU A 72 1.24 -10.56 -3.43
N ALA A 73 0.87 -10.17 -2.20
CA ALA A 73 0.78 -11.09 -1.08
C ALA A 73 -0.28 -12.18 -1.30
N LEU A 74 -1.46 -11.81 -1.81
CA LEU A 74 -2.53 -12.75 -2.15
C LEU A 74 -2.13 -13.68 -3.30
N SER A 75 -1.53 -13.15 -4.36
CA SER A 75 -1.02 -13.93 -5.50
C SER A 75 0.01 -14.96 -5.05
N GLY A 76 0.95 -14.57 -4.19
CA GLY A 76 1.94 -15.48 -3.59
C GLY A 76 1.28 -16.60 -2.78
N MET A 77 0.34 -16.26 -1.89
CA MET A 77 -0.40 -17.23 -1.09
C MET A 77 -1.17 -18.24 -1.97
N LEU A 78 -1.85 -17.76 -3.01
CA LEU A 78 -2.61 -18.59 -3.93
C LEU A 78 -1.70 -19.56 -4.67
N MET A 79 -0.53 -19.12 -5.13
CA MET A 79 0.43 -20.01 -5.79
C MET A 79 1.04 -21.03 -4.84
N GLN A 80 1.43 -20.62 -3.64
CA GLN A 80 1.93 -21.55 -2.64
C GLN A 80 0.90 -22.65 -2.33
N THR A 81 -0.39 -22.29 -2.32
CA THR A 81 -1.49 -23.23 -2.09
C THR A 81 -1.74 -24.13 -3.31
N LEU A 82 -1.79 -23.55 -4.52
CA LEU A 82 -2.08 -24.28 -5.75
C LEU A 82 -1.02 -25.37 -6.04
N PHE A 83 0.26 -25.03 -5.85
CA PHE A 83 1.37 -25.95 -6.09
C PHE A 83 1.75 -26.78 -4.87
N ASN A 84 1.10 -26.54 -3.71
CA ASN A 84 1.52 -27.09 -2.42
C ASN A 84 3.04 -26.96 -2.18
N ASN A 85 3.60 -25.83 -2.62
CA ASN A 85 5.04 -25.56 -2.57
C ASN A 85 5.26 -24.15 -2.00
N PRO A 86 5.81 -24.02 -0.78
CA PRO A 86 6.04 -22.72 -0.15
C PRO A 86 7.05 -21.84 -0.91
N LEU A 87 7.81 -22.40 -1.86
CA LEU A 87 8.73 -21.66 -2.73
C LEU A 87 8.08 -21.21 -4.05
N ALA A 88 6.85 -21.62 -4.34
CA ALA A 88 6.14 -21.18 -5.54
C ALA A 88 5.78 -19.70 -5.42
N GLY A 89 6.15 -18.91 -6.43
CA GLY A 89 5.83 -17.48 -6.50
C GLY A 89 5.54 -17.04 -7.93
N PRO A 90 4.73 -15.98 -8.14
CA PRO A 90 4.17 -15.56 -9.43
C PRO A 90 5.20 -15.34 -10.55
N TYR A 91 6.45 -15.13 -10.20
CA TYR A 91 7.56 -15.03 -11.14
C TYR A 91 7.80 -16.31 -11.95
N VAL A 92 7.63 -17.49 -11.34
CA VAL A 92 7.98 -18.80 -11.94
C VAL A 92 7.05 -19.17 -13.10
N LEU A 93 5.81 -18.68 -13.09
CA LEU A 93 4.81 -18.95 -14.14
C LEU A 93 4.85 -17.95 -15.30
N GLY A 94 5.80 -17.01 -15.32
CA GLY A 94 5.92 -16.00 -16.37
C GLY A 94 4.84 -14.92 -16.33
N ILE A 95 4.02 -14.85 -15.27
CA ILE A 95 2.96 -13.84 -15.10
C ILE A 95 3.56 -12.43 -15.08
N ASN A 96 4.66 -12.24 -14.36
CA ASN A 96 5.35 -10.94 -14.29
C ASN A 96 5.92 -10.53 -15.66
N SER A 97 6.50 -11.48 -16.40
CA SER A 97 7.03 -11.23 -17.74
C SER A 97 5.91 -10.88 -18.73
N GLY A 98 4.76 -11.57 -18.64
CA GLY A 98 3.57 -11.23 -19.43
C GLY A 98 3.01 -9.85 -19.11
N ALA A 99 2.94 -9.48 -17.83
CA ALA A 99 2.48 -8.16 -17.40
C ALA A 99 3.43 -7.03 -17.81
N SER A 100 4.75 -7.29 -17.84
CA SER A 100 5.76 -6.29 -18.22
C SER A 100 5.87 -6.05 -19.73
N LEU A 101 5.21 -6.88 -20.55
CA LEU A 101 5.17 -6.72 -22.01
C LEU A 101 4.09 -5.74 -22.48
N LEU A 102 3.09 -5.45 -21.64
CA LEU A 102 2.05 -4.45 -21.88
C LEU A 102 2.52 -3.07 -21.38
#